data_AF-A0A0K1EQM4-F1
#
_entry.id   AF-A0A0K1EQM4-F1
#
_cell.length_a   1.000
_cell.length_b   1.000
_cell.length_c   1.000
_cell.angle_alpha   90.00
_cell.angle_beta   90.00
_cell.angle_gamma   90.00
#
_symmetry.space_group_name_H-M   'P 1'
#
loop_
_entity.id
_entity.type
_entity.pdbx_description
1 polymer ?
#
loop_
_entity_poly.entity_id
_entity_poly.type
_entity_poly.pdbx_seq_one_letter_code
_entity_poly.pdbx_strand_id
1 'polypeptide(L)'
;MPRVLDVDVRALGSAFRVFGLADAKPTRQDSALAAARNDLVVALPPALARGKDEVLALRAWQLRAFLRAVRHWETTGEVTEELLSLAGDFPGLMRRSGWVEPEGRRLRIDDVALTVLFKKRWNRVVGVQGADFEPTLDEERALYQFLLRHPAHDASALTPSAPLSVRAVVERRADEYRLKKITELAALDSTYPRELARGVVLYRLGQYEAAIEAFRRHLDAHADGPYTIRARNYLRASLEQVNREP
;
A
#
# COMPACT_ATOMS: atom_id res chain seq x y z
N MET A 1 -31.87 -9.90 -10.75
CA MET A 1 -32.33 -8.99 -9.68
C MET A 1 -31.16 -8.68 -8.76
N PRO A 2 -30.94 -7.43 -8.33
CA PRO A 2 -29.92 -7.15 -7.32
C PRO A 2 -30.28 -7.89 -6.02
N ARG A 3 -29.39 -8.77 -5.56
CA ARG A 3 -29.55 -9.50 -4.29
C ARG A 3 -29.64 -8.47 -3.17
N VAL A 4 -30.78 -8.40 -2.50
CA VAL A 4 -30.97 -7.53 -1.33
C VAL A 4 -30.13 -8.13 -0.20
N LEU A 5 -29.15 -7.36 0.29
CA LEU A 5 -28.34 -7.78 1.43
C LEU A 5 -29.21 -7.87 2.69
N ASP A 6 -28.90 -8.84 3.54
CA ASP A 6 -29.53 -9.02 4.83
C ASP A 6 -29.43 -7.75 5.70
N VAL A 7 -30.37 -7.55 6.62
CA VAL A 7 -30.39 -6.38 7.51
C VAL A 7 -29.11 -6.26 8.34
N ASP A 8 -28.56 -7.37 8.83
CA ASP A 8 -27.36 -7.38 9.67
C ASP A 8 -26.12 -7.00 8.84
N VAL A 9 -26.07 -7.49 7.60
CA VAL A 9 -24.99 -7.17 6.65
C VAL A 9 -25.06 -5.70 6.22
N ARG A 10 -26.26 -5.16 6.03
CA ARG A 10 -26.44 -3.72 5.77
C ARG A 10 -26.05 -2.87 6.97
N ALA A 11 -26.37 -3.30 8.19
CA ALA A 11 -25.95 -2.60 9.40
C ALA A 11 -24.42 -2.51 9.51
N LEU A 12 -23.70 -3.60 9.24
CA LEU A 12 -22.23 -3.57 9.14
C LEU A 12 -21.73 -2.58 8.07
N GLY A 13 -22.37 -2.59 6.90
CA GLY A 13 -22.05 -1.65 5.82
C GLY A 13 -22.24 -0.18 6.21
N SER A 14 -23.30 0.13 6.97
CA SER A 14 -23.56 1.46 7.50
C SER A 14 -22.55 1.85 8.59
N ALA A 15 -22.23 0.94 9.52
CA ALA A 15 -21.23 1.18 10.56
C ALA A 15 -19.84 1.49 9.96
N PHE A 16 -19.45 0.77 8.90
CA PHE A 16 -18.23 1.06 8.15
C PHE A 16 -18.21 2.46 7.54
N ARG A 17 -19.36 2.92 7.01
CA ARG A 17 -19.49 4.27 6.43
C ARG A 17 -19.37 5.36 7.49
N VAL A 18 -20.02 5.17 8.64
CA VAL A 18 -19.92 6.09 9.78
C VAL A 18 -18.47 6.17 10.28
N PHE A 19 -17.78 5.04 10.36
CA PHE A 19 -16.35 5.01 10.69
C PHE A 19 -15.51 5.82 9.70
N GLY A 20 -15.73 5.65 8.39
CA GLY A 20 -15.01 6.42 7.37
C GLY A 20 -15.18 7.93 7.52
N LEU A 21 -16.41 8.40 7.77
CA LEU A 21 -16.68 9.82 8.01
C LEU A 21 -16.00 10.35 9.28
N ALA A 22 -15.95 9.56 10.34
CA ALA A 22 -15.23 9.92 11.56
C ALA A 22 -13.71 9.99 11.33
N ASP A 23 -13.15 9.02 10.59
CA ASP A 23 -11.72 8.92 10.24
C ASP A 23 -11.24 10.06 9.30
N ALA A 24 -12.16 10.62 8.50
CA ALA A 24 -11.87 11.73 7.59
C ALA A 24 -11.69 13.09 8.26
N LYS A 25 -12.12 13.27 9.52
CA LYS A 25 -12.10 14.58 10.18
C LYS A 25 -10.66 15.00 10.55
N PRO A 26 -10.23 16.25 10.24
CA PRO A 26 -8.86 16.72 10.51
C PRO A 26 -8.51 16.73 12.01
N THR A 27 -9.43 17.22 12.83
CA THR A 27 -9.43 17.06 14.29
C THR A 27 -10.14 15.76 14.60
N ARG A 28 -9.40 14.66 14.56
CA ARG A 28 -9.88 13.35 15.02
C ARG A 28 -10.39 13.52 16.45
N GLN A 29 -11.71 13.62 16.61
CA GLN A 29 -12.32 13.54 17.91
C GLN A 29 -12.24 12.07 18.32
N ASP A 30 -11.26 11.74 19.15
CA ASP A 30 -10.95 10.36 19.53
C ASP A 30 -12.18 9.61 20.06
N SER A 31 -13.10 10.32 20.72
CA SER A 31 -14.37 9.77 21.19
C SER A 31 -15.32 9.33 20.06
N ALA A 32 -15.46 10.13 18.99
CA ALA A 32 -16.34 9.80 17.87
C ALA A 32 -15.78 8.63 17.03
N LEU A 33 -14.47 8.60 16.83
CA LEU A 33 -13.81 7.49 16.14
C LEU A 33 -13.87 6.19 16.96
N ALA A 34 -13.71 6.28 18.29
CA ALA A 34 -13.87 5.15 19.20
C ALA A 34 -15.31 4.62 19.20
N ALA A 35 -16.31 5.50 19.22
CA ALA A 35 -17.72 5.10 19.13
C ALA A 35 -18.01 4.38 17.81
N ALA A 36 -17.60 4.94 16.66
CA ALA A 36 -17.80 4.30 15.37
C ALA A 36 -17.06 2.95 15.24
N ARG A 37 -15.91 2.81 15.92
CA ARG A 37 -15.20 1.52 16.01
C ARG A 37 -15.97 0.51 16.85
N ASN A 38 -16.58 0.93 17.95
CA ASN A 38 -17.43 0.06 18.76
C ASN A 38 -18.66 -0.41 17.97
N ASP A 39 -19.29 0.46 17.16
CA ASP A 39 -20.42 0.09 16.31
C ASP A 39 -20.04 -1.00 15.30
N LEU A 40 -18.82 -0.95 14.73
CA LEU A 40 -18.29 -2.00 13.86
C LEU A 40 -18.12 -3.33 14.61
N VAL A 41 -17.57 -3.29 15.83
CA VAL A 41 -17.42 -4.49 16.68
C VAL A 41 -18.76 -5.12 17.01
N VAL A 42 -19.79 -4.30 17.26
CA VAL A 42 -21.16 -4.78 17.55
C VAL A 42 -21.84 -5.32 16.29
N ALA A 43 -21.65 -4.69 15.13
CA ALA A 43 -22.32 -5.09 13.90
C ALA A 43 -21.71 -6.33 13.22
N LEU A 44 -20.43 -6.64 13.48
CA LEU A 44 -19.72 -7.72 12.79
C LEU A 44 -20.26 -9.13 13.12
N PRO A 45 -20.45 -9.55 14.39
CA PRO A 45 -20.87 -10.92 14.69
C PRO A 45 -22.23 -11.30 14.07
N PRO A 46 -23.29 -10.46 14.13
CA PRO A 46 -24.55 -10.73 13.45
C PRO A 46 -24.39 -10.86 11.92
N ALA A 47 -23.57 -10.01 11.30
CA ALA A 47 -23.32 -10.08 9.87
C ALA A 47 -22.58 -11.38 9.48
N LEU A 48 -21.59 -11.81 10.26
CA LEU A 48 -20.89 -13.08 10.05
C LEU A 48 -21.79 -14.30 10.23
N ALA A 49 -22.79 -14.22 11.14
CA ALA A 49 -23.77 -15.28 11.32
C ALA A 49 -24.66 -15.52 10.09
N ARG A 50 -24.74 -14.55 9.16
CA ARG A 50 -25.40 -14.71 7.85
C ARG A 50 -24.53 -15.42 6.81
N GLY A 51 -23.26 -15.63 7.11
CA GLY A 51 -22.30 -16.31 6.26
C GLY A 51 -21.25 -15.36 5.69
N LYS A 52 -20.01 -15.87 5.57
CA LYS A 52 -18.86 -15.12 5.05
C LYS A 52 -19.08 -14.56 3.64
N ASP A 53 -19.84 -15.27 2.80
CA ASP A 53 -20.09 -14.87 1.41
C ASP A 53 -20.94 -13.60 1.33
N GLU A 54 -21.86 -13.38 2.27
CA GLU A 54 -22.65 -12.14 2.34
C GLU A 54 -21.77 -10.94 2.73
N VAL A 55 -20.84 -11.15 3.68
CA VAL A 55 -19.88 -10.14 4.11
C VAL A 55 -18.88 -9.81 2.97
N LEU A 56 -18.45 -10.82 2.22
CA LEU A 56 -17.64 -10.64 1.01
C LEU A 56 -18.40 -9.92 -0.10
N ALA A 57 -19.70 -10.22 -0.28
CA ALA A 57 -20.57 -9.53 -1.23
C ALA A 57 -20.75 -8.04 -0.87
N LEU A 58 -20.92 -7.73 0.42
CA LEU A 58 -20.91 -6.36 0.93
C LEU A 58 -19.59 -5.66 0.59
N ARG A 59 -18.45 -6.27 0.91
CA ARG A 59 -17.13 -5.70 0.60
C ARG A 59 -16.96 -5.45 -0.90
N ALA A 60 -17.38 -6.39 -1.75
CA ALA A 60 -17.32 -6.23 -3.20
C ALA A 60 -18.25 -5.11 -3.72
N TRP A 61 -19.41 -4.91 -3.10
CA TRP A 61 -20.29 -3.79 -3.42
C TRP A 61 -19.66 -2.45 -3.02
N GLN A 62 -19.13 -2.35 -1.80
CA GLN A 62 -18.47 -1.14 -1.29
C GLN A 62 -17.19 -0.81 -2.07
N LEU A 63 -16.41 -1.82 -2.48
CA LEU A 63 -15.25 -1.65 -3.37
C LEU A 63 -15.66 -1.00 -4.70
N ARG A 64 -16.73 -1.50 -5.34
CA ARG A 64 -17.21 -0.92 -6.60
C ARG A 64 -17.68 0.52 -6.42
N ALA A 65 -18.33 0.83 -5.30
CA ALA A 65 -18.71 2.20 -4.96
C ALA A 65 -17.49 3.10 -4.74
N PHE A 66 -16.48 2.59 -4.03
CA PHE A 66 -15.22 3.29 -3.78
C PHE A 66 -14.49 3.61 -5.09
N LEU A 67 -14.31 2.64 -5.99
CA LEU A 67 -13.65 2.87 -7.28
C LEU A 67 -14.38 3.92 -8.12
N ARG A 68 -15.72 3.93 -8.11
CA ARG A 68 -16.49 5.00 -8.77
C ARG A 68 -16.27 6.37 -8.13
N ALA A 69 -16.26 6.44 -6.80
CA ALA A 69 -16.02 7.66 -6.06
C ALA A 69 -14.60 8.22 -6.28
N VAL A 70 -13.60 7.33 -6.37
CA VAL A 70 -12.21 7.71 -6.72
C VAL A 70 -12.14 8.26 -8.14
N ARG A 71 -12.72 7.58 -9.13
CA ARG A 71 -12.73 8.08 -10.53
C ARG A 71 -13.45 9.41 -10.67
N HIS A 72 -14.54 9.60 -9.93
CA HIS A 72 -15.21 10.89 -9.84
C HIS A 72 -14.26 11.97 -9.30
N TRP A 73 -13.57 11.69 -8.19
CA TRP A 73 -12.58 12.61 -7.60
C TRP A 73 -11.41 12.90 -8.55
N GLU A 74 -10.87 11.91 -9.28
CA GLU A 74 -9.81 12.16 -10.27
C GLU A 74 -10.29 13.09 -11.40
N THR A 75 -11.55 12.96 -11.80
CA THR A 75 -12.15 13.75 -12.90
C THR A 75 -12.52 15.17 -12.44
N THR A 76 -13.23 15.32 -11.32
CA THR A 76 -13.81 16.59 -10.86
C THR A 76 -12.92 17.32 -9.86
N GLY A 77 -12.07 16.60 -9.12
CA GLY A 77 -11.34 17.08 -7.96
C GLY A 77 -12.18 17.22 -6.69
N GLU A 78 -13.48 16.92 -6.77
CA GLU A 78 -14.40 17.04 -5.66
C GLU A 78 -14.29 15.84 -4.72
N VAL A 79 -14.17 16.13 -3.42
CA VAL A 79 -14.19 15.10 -2.38
C VAL A 79 -15.62 14.95 -1.88
N THR A 80 -16.27 13.86 -2.28
CA THR A 80 -17.66 13.58 -1.92
C THR A 80 -17.79 12.84 -0.59
N GLU A 81 -18.95 12.97 0.07
CA GLU A 81 -19.25 12.20 1.29
C GLU A 81 -19.16 10.69 1.06
N GLU A 82 -19.56 10.22 -0.14
CA GLU A 82 -19.42 8.82 -0.53
C GLU A 82 -17.96 8.35 -0.42
N LEU A 83 -17.02 9.12 -0.96
CA LEU A 83 -15.59 8.80 -0.90
C LEU A 83 -15.07 8.79 0.55
N LEU A 84 -15.45 9.80 1.34
CA LEU A 84 -15.05 9.91 2.75
C LEU A 84 -15.61 8.76 3.59
N SER A 85 -16.88 8.41 3.40
CA SER A 85 -17.51 7.31 4.13
C SER A 85 -16.88 5.96 3.81
N LEU A 86 -16.41 5.75 2.58
CA LEU A 86 -15.80 4.47 2.18
C LEU A 86 -14.30 4.38 2.51
N ALA A 87 -13.59 5.51 2.55
CA ALA A 87 -12.13 5.50 2.55
C ALA A 87 -11.45 6.44 3.56
N GLY A 88 -12.21 7.23 4.33
CA GLY A 88 -11.66 8.23 5.26
C GLY A 88 -10.95 9.37 4.52
N ASP A 89 -9.85 9.88 5.08
CA ASP A 89 -8.96 10.87 4.44
C ASP A 89 -8.10 10.26 3.31
N PHE A 90 -8.69 9.44 2.45
CA PHE A 90 -7.99 8.84 1.32
C PHE A 90 -7.40 9.90 0.37
N PRO A 91 -8.13 10.95 -0.06
CA PRO A 91 -7.55 12.01 -0.89
C PRO A 91 -6.34 12.71 -0.25
N GLY A 92 -6.39 13.00 1.05
CA GLY A 92 -5.27 13.59 1.77
C GLY A 92 -4.07 12.64 1.85
N LEU A 93 -4.32 11.35 2.14
CA LEU A 93 -3.28 10.32 2.17
C LEU A 93 -2.57 10.18 0.81
N MET A 94 -3.31 10.10 -0.29
CA MET A 94 -2.74 9.96 -1.64
C MET A 94 -1.84 11.15 -1.99
N ARG A 95 -2.29 12.37 -1.67
CA ARG A 95 -1.49 13.60 -1.88
C ARG A 95 -0.23 13.61 -1.03
N ARG A 96 -0.35 13.37 0.29
CA ARG A 96 0.80 13.38 1.21
C ARG A 96 1.83 12.29 0.89
N SER A 97 1.41 11.19 0.26
CA SER A 97 2.30 10.07 -0.11
C SER A 97 2.99 10.25 -1.46
N GLY A 98 2.71 11.34 -2.20
CA GLY A 98 3.28 11.56 -3.54
C GLY A 98 2.72 10.61 -4.62
N TRP A 99 1.50 10.09 -4.39
CA TRP A 99 0.83 9.14 -5.28
C TRP A 99 -0.21 9.80 -6.19
N VAL A 100 -0.32 11.12 -6.15
CA VAL A 100 -1.04 11.92 -7.15
C VAL A 100 -0.03 12.52 -8.12
N GLU A 101 -0.36 12.56 -9.41
CA GLU A 101 0.48 13.20 -10.41
C GLU A 101 0.67 14.70 -10.13
N PRO A 102 1.89 15.27 -10.27
CA PRO A 102 2.16 16.68 -9.96
C PRO A 102 1.34 17.68 -10.78
N GLU A 103 1.04 17.34 -12.04
CA GLU A 103 0.39 18.20 -13.02
C GLU A 103 -1.14 17.99 -13.07
N GLY A 104 -1.69 17.15 -12.19
CA GLY A 104 -3.08 16.76 -12.28
C GLY A 104 -3.66 16.21 -10.98
N ARG A 105 -4.74 15.46 -11.14
CA ARG A 105 -5.49 14.82 -10.06
C ARG A 105 -5.53 13.31 -10.19
N ARG A 106 -4.79 12.78 -11.17
CA ARG A 106 -4.73 11.37 -11.48
C ARG A 106 -3.85 10.66 -10.46
N LEU A 107 -4.33 9.51 -10.03
CA LEU A 107 -3.60 8.59 -9.19
C LEU A 107 -2.54 7.85 -10.01
N ARG A 108 -1.35 7.73 -9.42
CA ARG A 108 -0.27 6.87 -9.95
C ARG A 108 -0.52 5.38 -9.71
N ILE A 109 -1.40 5.06 -8.76
CA ILE A 109 -1.76 3.70 -8.42
C ILE A 109 -2.76 3.14 -9.45
N ASP A 110 -2.51 1.93 -9.93
CA ASP A 110 -3.42 1.24 -10.84
C ASP A 110 -4.64 0.64 -10.12
N ASP A 111 -5.66 0.27 -10.90
CA ASP A 111 -6.94 -0.26 -10.39
C ASP A 111 -6.76 -1.55 -9.56
N VAL A 112 -5.75 -2.38 -9.87
CA VAL A 112 -5.49 -3.62 -9.14
C VAL A 112 -4.92 -3.30 -7.77
N ALA A 113 -3.84 -2.55 -7.69
CA ALA A 113 -3.22 -2.15 -6.44
C ALA A 113 -4.19 -1.31 -5.58
N LEU A 114 -5.01 -0.46 -6.18
CA LEU A 114 -6.06 0.32 -5.50
C LEU A 114 -7.13 -0.60 -4.89
N THR A 115 -7.54 -1.64 -5.62
CA THR A 115 -8.46 -2.66 -5.12
C THR A 115 -7.89 -3.39 -3.89
N VAL A 116 -6.61 -3.76 -3.94
CA VAL A 116 -5.93 -4.45 -2.81
C VAL A 116 -5.81 -3.52 -1.61
N LEU A 117 -5.43 -2.24 -1.80
CA LEU A 117 -5.41 -1.26 -0.73
C LEU A 117 -6.77 -1.13 -0.04
N PHE A 118 -7.86 -1.06 -0.82
CA PHE A 118 -9.21 -1.02 -0.27
C PHE A 118 -9.51 -2.28 0.54
N LYS A 119 -9.28 -3.49 0.00
CA LYS A 119 -9.51 -4.76 0.71
C LYS A 119 -8.76 -4.81 2.04
N LYS A 120 -7.46 -4.47 2.05
CA LYS A 120 -6.63 -4.48 3.27
C LYS A 120 -7.11 -3.46 4.29
N ARG A 121 -7.49 -2.25 3.86
CA ARG A 121 -8.09 -1.24 4.76
C ARG A 121 -9.41 -1.75 5.32
N TRP A 122 -10.28 -2.27 4.48
CA TRP A 122 -11.59 -2.77 4.86
C TRP A 122 -11.49 -3.87 5.91
N ASN A 123 -10.65 -4.89 5.66
CA ASN A 123 -10.41 -5.99 6.61
C ASN A 123 -9.93 -5.46 7.97
N ARG A 124 -8.95 -4.55 7.96
CA ARG A 124 -8.39 -3.96 9.18
C ARG A 124 -9.43 -3.15 9.98
N VAL A 125 -10.24 -2.36 9.29
CA VAL A 125 -11.26 -1.51 9.93
C VAL A 125 -12.39 -2.35 10.50
N VAL A 126 -12.88 -3.32 9.73
CA VAL A 126 -13.95 -4.22 10.16
C VAL A 126 -13.46 -5.22 11.22
N GLY A 127 -12.18 -5.57 11.22
CA GLY A 127 -11.59 -6.53 12.15
C GLY A 127 -11.74 -7.98 11.71
N VAL A 128 -11.87 -8.24 10.41
CA VAL A 128 -11.88 -9.61 9.87
C VAL A 128 -10.47 -10.04 9.45
N GLN A 129 -10.17 -11.32 9.66
CA GLN A 129 -8.94 -11.98 9.25
C GLN A 129 -9.25 -13.37 8.71
N GLY A 130 -8.32 -13.93 7.94
CA GLY A 130 -8.40 -15.31 7.45
C GLY A 130 -8.41 -15.40 5.92
N ALA A 131 -8.11 -16.60 5.41
CA ALA A 131 -7.84 -16.83 3.99
C ALA A 131 -8.95 -16.34 3.04
N ASP A 132 -10.22 -16.40 3.45
CA ASP A 132 -11.35 -15.93 2.64
C ASP A 132 -11.36 -14.39 2.43
N PHE A 133 -10.79 -13.64 3.37
CA PHE A 133 -10.77 -12.18 3.35
C PHE A 133 -9.44 -11.63 2.86
N GLU A 134 -8.33 -12.35 3.01
CA GLU A 134 -7.03 -11.87 2.56
C GLU A 134 -6.95 -11.73 1.04
N PRO A 135 -6.20 -10.74 0.52
CA PRO A 135 -5.86 -10.70 -0.90
C PRO A 135 -5.08 -11.94 -1.31
N THR A 136 -5.22 -12.33 -2.58
CA THR A 136 -4.42 -13.40 -3.16
C THR A 136 -2.94 -13.01 -3.26
N LEU A 137 -2.04 -13.98 -3.43
CA LEU A 137 -0.61 -13.70 -3.60
C LEU A 137 -0.33 -12.79 -4.81
N ASP A 138 -1.04 -12.99 -5.92
CA ASP A 138 -0.87 -12.17 -7.12
C ASP A 138 -1.37 -10.73 -6.92
N GLU A 139 -2.45 -10.56 -6.15
CA GLU A 139 -2.92 -9.25 -5.71
C GLU A 139 -1.89 -8.54 -4.81
N GLU A 140 -1.32 -9.25 -3.83
CA GLU A 140 -0.23 -8.70 -2.99
C GLU A 140 0.96 -8.30 -3.86
N ARG A 141 1.41 -9.16 -4.79
CA ARG A 141 2.50 -8.85 -5.73
C ARG A 141 2.24 -7.58 -6.53
N ALA A 142 1.03 -7.40 -7.06
CA ALA A 142 0.65 -6.18 -7.78
C ALA A 142 0.74 -4.93 -6.90
N LEU A 143 0.24 -5.01 -5.66
CA LEU A 143 0.35 -3.92 -4.70
C LEU A 143 1.82 -3.60 -4.38
N TYR A 144 2.64 -4.60 -4.04
CA TYR A 144 4.05 -4.35 -3.71
C TYR A 144 4.86 -3.87 -4.90
N GLN A 145 4.55 -4.31 -6.12
CA GLN A 145 5.15 -3.75 -7.33
C GLN A 145 4.89 -2.24 -7.42
N PHE A 146 3.66 -1.80 -7.19
CA PHE A 146 3.34 -0.37 -7.11
C PHE A 146 4.13 0.33 -6.01
N LEU A 147 4.15 -0.20 -4.78
CA LEU A 147 4.83 0.42 -3.64
C LEU A 147 6.35 0.53 -3.82
N LEU A 148 6.99 -0.45 -4.49
CA LEU A 148 8.42 -0.43 -4.78
C LEU A 148 8.77 0.55 -5.91
N ARG A 149 7.90 0.65 -6.92
CA ARG A 149 8.05 1.59 -8.05
C ARG A 149 7.79 3.03 -7.61
N HIS A 150 6.79 3.25 -6.77
CA HIS A 150 6.33 4.54 -6.30
C HIS A 150 6.38 4.59 -4.75
N PRO A 151 7.58 4.62 -4.15
CA PRO A 151 7.71 4.66 -2.70
C PRO A 151 7.03 5.91 -2.13
N ALA A 152 6.32 5.72 -1.02
CA ALA A 152 5.67 6.81 -0.33
C ALA A 152 6.72 7.78 0.20
N HIS A 153 6.53 9.07 -0.09
CA HIS A 153 7.36 10.15 0.38
C HIS A 153 6.49 11.38 0.61
N ASP A 154 6.98 12.31 1.43
CA ASP A 154 6.29 13.57 1.64
C ASP A 154 6.35 14.42 0.37
N ALA A 155 5.24 14.47 -0.36
CA ALA A 155 5.13 15.23 -1.60
C ALA A 155 5.37 16.73 -1.40
N SER A 156 5.08 17.27 -0.21
CA SER A 156 5.28 18.69 0.08
C SER A 156 6.75 19.09 0.08
N ALA A 157 7.66 18.13 0.29
CA ALA A 157 9.10 18.36 0.31
C ALA A 157 9.73 18.47 -1.10
N LEU A 158 9.05 18.03 -2.16
CA LEU A 158 9.56 17.99 -3.52
C LEU A 158 8.84 19.00 -4.43
N THR A 159 9.21 20.27 -4.30
CA THR A 159 8.87 21.28 -5.33
C THR A 159 9.85 21.20 -6.51
N PRO A 160 9.47 21.66 -7.72
CA PRO A 160 10.39 21.73 -8.86
C PRO A 160 11.67 22.54 -8.58
N SER A 161 11.58 23.52 -7.68
CA SER A 161 12.70 24.37 -7.24
C SER A 161 13.45 23.82 -6.02
N ALA A 162 13.10 22.64 -5.51
CA ALA A 162 13.73 22.07 -4.32
C ALA A 162 15.25 21.86 -4.54
N PRO A 163 16.09 22.29 -3.58
CA PRO A 163 17.54 22.09 -3.65
C PRO A 163 17.93 20.62 -3.80
N LEU A 164 19.09 20.36 -4.43
CA LEU A 164 19.61 19.01 -4.61
C LEU A 164 19.77 18.24 -3.29
N SER A 165 20.16 18.93 -2.21
CA SER A 165 20.26 18.33 -0.87
C SER A 165 18.92 17.82 -0.34
N VAL A 166 17.83 18.55 -0.57
CA VAL A 166 16.48 18.13 -0.20
C VAL A 166 16.05 16.91 -1.02
N ARG A 167 16.32 16.93 -2.33
CA ARG A 167 16.03 15.79 -3.22
C ARG A 167 16.76 14.52 -2.78
N ALA A 168 18.05 14.64 -2.44
CA ALA A 168 18.84 13.52 -1.95
C ALA A 168 18.27 12.90 -0.65
N VAL A 169 17.78 13.73 0.28
CA VAL A 169 17.11 13.24 1.51
C VAL A 169 15.83 12.48 1.17
N VAL A 170 15.03 12.98 0.24
CA VAL A 170 13.80 12.32 -0.19
C VAL A 170 14.09 10.99 -0.90
N GLU A 171 15.11 10.95 -1.76
CA GLU A 171 15.56 9.73 -2.42
C GLU A 171 16.05 8.69 -1.41
N ARG A 172 16.84 9.10 -0.41
CA ARG A 172 17.28 8.21 0.67
C ARG A 172 16.09 7.62 1.44
N ARG A 173 15.12 8.45 1.84
CA ARG A 173 13.88 7.97 2.51
C ARG A 173 13.07 7.03 1.63
N ALA A 174 13.01 7.30 0.33
CA ALA A 174 12.35 6.44 -0.63
C ALA A 174 13.03 5.06 -0.74
N ASP A 175 14.36 5.00 -0.65
CA ASP A 175 15.11 3.75 -0.63
C ASP A 175 14.99 3.00 0.70
N GLU A 176 14.96 3.70 1.85
CA GLU A 176 14.61 3.10 3.15
C GLU A 176 13.20 2.49 3.14
N TYR A 177 12.23 3.19 2.54
CA TYR A 177 10.88 2.67 2.33
C TYR A 177 10.91 1.38 1.50
N ARG A 178 11.69 1.34 0.41
CA ARG A 178 11.83 0.14 -0.43
C ARG A 178 12.41 -1.04 0.36
N LEU A 179 13.43 -0.83 1.20
CA LEU A 179 14.00 -1.90 2.05
C LEU A 179 12.94 -2.53 2.97
N LYS A 180 12.10 -1.69 3.59
CA LYS A 180 10.98 -2.16 4.40
C LYS A 180 10.01 -3.01 3.56
N LYS A 181 9.61 -2.52 2.39
CA LYS A 181 8.66 -3.22 1.51
C LYS A 181 9.21 -4.50 0.88
N ILE A 182 10.51 -4.57 0.60
CA ILE A 182 11.20 -5.80 0.18
C ILE A 182 11.09 -6.88 1.27
N THR A 183 11.27 -6.49 2.54
CA THR A 183 11.17 -7.44 3.66
C THR A 183 9.73 -7.92 3.85
N GLU A 184 8.76 -7.03 3.79
CA GLU A 184 7.33 -7.38 3.88
C GLU A 184 6.92 -8.32 2.73
N LEU A 185 7.32 -8.04 1.48
CA LEU A 185 7.00 -8.89 0.34
C LEU A 185 7.65 -10.26 0.44
N ALA A 186 8.93 -10.34 0.84
CA ALA A 186 9.64 -11.61 0.98
C ALA A 186 9.04 -12.51 2.09
N ALA A 187 8.39 -11.92 3.10
CA ALA A 187 7.67 -12.68 4.12
C ALA A 187 6.36 -13.28 3.58
N LEU A 188 5.76 -12.68 2.56
CA LEU A 188 4.54 -13.16 1.90
C LEU A 188 4.85 -14.12 0.75
N ASP A 189 5.92 -13.85 0.01
CA ASP A 189 6.34 -14.58 -1.18
C ASP A 189 7.77 -15.08 -1.03
N SER A 190 7.90 -16.37 -0.68
CA SER A 190 9.21 -17.03 -0.56
C SER A 190 9.98 -17.12 -1.88
N THR A 191 9.31 -16.98 -3.03
CA THR A 191 9.94 -17.00 -4.35
C THR A 191 10.51 -15.64 -4.76
N TYR A 192 10.20 -14.58 -4.02
CA TYR A 192 10.70 -13.24 -4.30
C TYR A 192 12.21 -13.15 -4.03
N PRO A 193 13.04 -12.64 -4.97
CA PRO A 193 14.50 -12.61 -4.82
C PRO A 193 14.95 -11.49 -3.87
N ARG A 194 14.68 -11.68 -2.56
CA ARG A 194 14.87 -10.70 -1.49
C ARG A 194 16.27 -10.10 -1.48
N GLU A 195 17.30 -10.95 -1.45
CA GLU A 195 18.69 -10.49 -1.29
C GLU A 195 19.19 -9.71 -2.51
N LEU A 196 18.77 -10.10 -3.72
CA LEU A 196 19.03 -9.31 -4.93
C LEU A 196 18.39 -7.92 -4.86
N ALA A 197 17.09 -7.85 -4.56
CA ALA A 197 16.36 -6.59 -4.49
C ALA A 197 16.93 -5.68 -3.40
N ARG A 198 17.25 -6.25 -2.23
CA ARG A 198 17.89 -5.56 -1.11
C ARG A 198 19.26 -5.00 -1.52
N GLY A 199 20.11 -5.80 -2.16
CA GLY A 199 21.44 -5.38 -2.61
C GLY A 199 21.38 -4.18 -3.56
N VAL A 200 20.43 -4.17 -4.50
CA VAL A 200 20.25 -3.03 -5.43
C VAL A 200 19.91 -1.74 -4.68
N VAL A 201 19.07 -1.81 -3.66
CA VAL A 201 18.71 -0.62 -2.87
C VAL A 201 19.86 -0.17 -1.96
N LEU A 202 20.59 -1.11 -1.34
CA LEU A 202 21.78 -0.79 -0.53
C LEU A 202 22.88 -0.12 -1.36
N TYR A 203 23.10 -0.59 -2.59
CA TYR A 203 24.03 0.04 -3.53
C TYR A 203 23.65 1.50 -3.82
N ARG A 204 22.35 1.78 -4.03
CA ARG A 204 21.86 3.15 -4.24
C ARG A 204 22.03 4.06 -3.03
N LEU A 205 21.96 3.48 -1.83
CA LEU A 205 22.19 4.20 -0.57
C LEU A 205 23.69 4.47 -0.28
N GLY A 206 24.60 3.97 -1.14
CA GLY A 206 26.05 4.04 -0.90
C GLY A 206 26.54 3.05 0.16
N GLN A 207 25.71 2.10 0.58
CA GLN A 207 26.08 1.08 1.56
C GLN A 207 26.69 -0.13 0.85
N TYR A 208 27.88 0.07 0.26
CA TYR A 208 28.45 -0.87 -0.71
C TYR A 208 28.85 -2.21 -0.09
N GLU A 209 29.38 -2.23 1.13
CA GLU A 209 29.73 -3.47 1.86
C GLU A 209 28.49 -4.30 2.14
N ALA A 210 27.41 -3.66 2.61
CA ALA A 210 26.15 -4.34 2.86
C ALA A 210 25.52 -4.85 1.55
N ALA A 211 25.68 -4.11 0.44
CA ALA A 211 25.24 -4.52 -0.88
C ALA A 211 26.01 -5.76 -1.37
N ILE A 212 27.35 -5.78 -1.21
CA ILE A 212 28.21 -6.93 -1.53
C ILE A 212 27.71 -8.20 -0.84
N GLU A 213 27.46 -8.12 0.47
CA GLU A 213 26.98 -9.27 1.24
C GLU A 213 25.61 -9.77 0.77
N ALA A 214 24.70 -8.85 0.42
CA ALA A 214 23.40 -9.22 -0.14
C ALA A 214 23.54 -9.91 -1.51
N PHE A 215 24.40 -9.41 -2.40
CA PHE A 215 24.61 -10.04 -3.71
C PHE A 215 25.30 -11.40 -3.61
N ARG A 216 26.27 -11.56 -2.69
CA ARG A 216 26.90 -12.85 -2.41
C ARG A 216 25.87 -13.88 -1.96
N ARG A 217 25.06 -13.56 -0.95
CA ARG A 217 23.98 -14.47 -0.48
C ARG A 217 23.00 -14.86 -1.59
N HIS A 218 22.65 -13.92 -2.47
CA HIS A 218 21.80 -14.24 -3.61
C HIS A 218 22.47 -15.22 -4.58
N LEU A 219 23.74 -14.98 -4.94
CA LEU A 219 24.51 -15.81 -5.86
C LEU A 219 24.80 -17.21 -5.27
N ASP A 220 25.05 -17.31 -3.97
CA ASP A 220 25.25 -18.59 -3.29
C ASP A 220 23.98 -19.45 -3.33
N ALA A 221 22.82 -18.82 -3.15
CA ALA A 221 21.53 -19.50 -3.21
C ALA A 221 21.04 -19.78 -4.65
N HIS A 222 21.51 -19.02 -5.64
CA HIS A 222 21.02 -19.05 -7.04
C HIS A 222 22.18 -18.93 -8.05
N ALA A 223 23.15 -19.86 -7.99
CA ALA A 223 24.38 -19.77 -8.78
C ALA A 223 24.15 -19.58 -10.29
N ASP A 224 23.12 -20.24 -10.84
CA ASP A 224 22.72 -20.18 -12.27
C ASP A 224 21.23 -19.81 -12.45
N GLY A 225 20.66 -19.11 -11.46
CA GLY A 225 19.25 -18.72 -11.46
C GLY A 225 18.91 -17.51 -12.34
N PRO A 226 17.63 -17.12 -12.39
CA PRO A 226 17.24 -15.86 -13.00
C PRO A 226 17.94 -14.70 -12.30
N TYR A 227 18.36 -13.70 -13.08
CA TYR A 227 19.07 -12.49 -12.62
C TYR A 227 20.51 -12.65 -12.12
N THR A 228 21.11 -13.84 -12.17
CA THR A 228 22.53 -14.05 -11.78
C THR A 228 23.49 -13.09 -12.46
N ILE A 229 23.34 -12.85 -13.77
CA ILE A 229 24.21 -11.90 -14.49
C ILE A 229 24.05 -10.48 -13.94
N ARG A 230 22.81 -10.08 -13.61
CA ARG A 230 22.54 -8.78 -12.99
C ARG A 230 23.18 -8.69 -11.61
N ALA A 231 23.07 -9.74 -10.79
CA ALA A 231 23.67 -9.80 -9.46
C ALA A 231 25.20 -9.70 -9.52
N ARG A 232 25.87 -10.44 -10.43
CA ARG A 232 27.32 -10.37 -10.65
C ARG A 232 27.78 -8.98 -11.06
N ASN A 233 27.04 -8.32 -11.96
CA ASN A 233 27.35 -6.96 -12.40
C ASN A 233 27.28 -5.96 -11.25
N TYR A 234 26.23 -6.02 -10.41
CA TYR A 234 26.13 -5.13 -9.24
C TYR A 234 27.16 -5.47 -8.16
N LEU A 235 27.48 -6.74 -7.94
CA LEU A 235 28.53 -7.14 -7.01
C LEU A 235 29.88 -6.54 -7.43
N ARG A 236 30.25 -6.67 -8.70
CA ARG A 236 31.46 -6.04 -9.25
C ARG A 236 31.44 -4.53 -9.07
N ALA A 237 30.34 -3.88 -9.42
CA ALA A 237 30.20 -2.43 -9.26
C ALA A 237 30.35 -2.00 -7.80
N SER A 238 29.80 -2.76 -6.85
CA SER A 238 29.91 -2.48 -5.41
C SER A 238 31.35 -2.60 -4.91
N LEU A 239 32.07 -3.65 -5.33
CA LEU A 239 33.50 -3.85 -5.01
C LEU A 239 34.38 -2.71 -5.56
N GLU A 240 34.09 -2.25 -6.78
CA GLU A 240 34.81 -1.13 -7.38
C GLU A 240 34.60 0.18 -6.61
N GLN A 241 33.44 0.40 -5.97
CA GLN A 241 33.21 1.59 -5.14
C GLN A 241 33.94 1.51 -3.79
N VAL A 242 33.89 0.37 -3.10
CA VAL A 242 34.63 0.18 -1.84
C VAL A 242 36.14 0.42 -2.05
N ASN A 243 36.70 -0.06 -3.17
CA ASN A 243 38.12 0.14 -3.48
C ASN A 243 38.48 1.59 -3.88
N ARG A 244 37.49 2.45 -4.13
CA ARG A 244 37.69 3.88 -4.47
C ARG A 244 37.56 4.80 -3.26
N GLU A 245 37.00 4.33 -2.15
CA GLU A 245 36.93 5.07 -0.89
C GLU A 245 38.28 4.86 -0.14
N PRO A 246 39.12 5.90 0.01
CA PRO A 246 40.42 5.80 0.68
C PRO A 246 40.32 5.74 2.21
#